data_AF-A0A942A7P3-F1
#
_entry.id   AF-A0A942A7P3-F1
#
_cell.length_a   1.000
_cell.length_b   1.000
_cell.length_c   1.000
_cell.angle_alpha   90.00
_cell.angle_beta   90.00
_cell.angle_gamma   90.00
#
_symmetry.space_group_name_H-M   'P 1'
#
loop_
_entity.id
_entity.type
_entity.pdbx_description
1 polymer ?
#
loop_
_entity_poly.entity_id
_entity_poly.type
_entity_poly.pdbx_seq_one_letter_code
_entity_poly.pdbx_strand_id
1 'polypeptide(L)'
;MKSFEHLIITRFNLNLYARDKHDAPTRTERWLAHRFEVFERYCLPSVAAQTNPNFRWLCLFDAATPAAYRRRIGGYQSVCPQFRAVFYSAGQAGRLTESLRTTISDLLAGREGHVTPP
;
A
#
# COMPACT_ATOMS: atom_id res chain seq x y z
N MET A 1 -31.49 -4.97 -0.45
CA MET A 1 -30.14 -5.57 -0.29
C MET A 1 -29.18 -4.46 0.09
N LYS A 2 -28.33 -4.65 1.11
CA LYS A 2 -27.29 -3.65 1.46
C LYS A 2 -26.14 -3.79 0.47
N SER A 3 -25.65 -2.66 -0.06
CA SER A 3 -24.43 -2.63 -0.86
C SER A 3 -23.21 -2.62 0.07
N PHE A 4 -22.16 -3.34 -0.31
CA PHE A 4 -20.90 -3.39 0.42
C PHE A 4 -19.74 -3.15 -0.54
N GLU A 5 -18.71 -2.48 -0.05
CA GLU A 5 -17.48 -2.21 -0.77
C GLU A 5 -16.38 -3.12 -0.23
N HIS A 6 -15.76 -3.91 -1.11
CA HIS A 6 -14.67 -4.81 -0.73
C HIS A 6 -13.32 -4.11 -0.87
N LEU A 7 -12.56 -4.09 0.21
CA LEU A 7 -11.24 -3.47 0.27
C LEU A 7 -10.20 -4.51 0.67
N ILE A 8 -9.15 -4.63 -0.13
CA ILE A 8 -7.89 -5.26 0.27
C ILE A 8 -6.99 -4.14 0.78
N ILE A 9 -6.41 -4.31 1.97
CA ILE A 9 -5.52 -3.32 2.58
C ILE A 9 -4.19 -3.99 2.92
N THR A 10 -3.12 -3.59 2.24
CA THR A 10 -1.78 -4.12 2.46
C THR A 10 -0.93 -3.07 3.16
N ARG A 11 -0.57 -3.31 4.42
CA ARG A 11 0.44 -2.51 5.13
C ARG A 11 1.82 -2.95 4.66
N PHE A 12 2.39 -2.22 3.70
CA PHE A 12 3.61 -2.64 3.05
C PHE A 12 4.84 -2.30 3.90
N ASN A 13 5.31 -1.07 3.91
CA ASN A 13 6.53 -0.68 4.62
C ASN A 13 6.32 0.47 5.61
N LEU A 14 5.09 0.67 6.09
CA LEU A 14 4.78 1.70 7.09
C LEU A 14 5.72 1.61 8.30
N ASN A 15 6.19 2.76 8.77
CA ASN A 15 6.99 2.91 9.98
C ASN A 15 6.15 2.71 11.25
N LEU A 16 5.69 1.48 11.48
CA LEU A 16 4.92 1.08 12.66
C LEU A 16 5.80 0.42 13.73
N TYR A 17 6.88 -0.24 13.30
CA TYR A 17 7.75 -1.04 14.17
C TYR A 17 9.21 -0.82 13.80
N ALA A 18 10.08 -0.62 14.81
CA ALA A 18 11.52 -0.48 14.63
C ALA A 18 12.22 -1.80 14.28
N ARG A 19 11.60 -2.93 14.61
CA ARG A 19 12.11 -4.29 14.39
C ARG A 19 11.04 -5.19 13.81
N ASP A 20 11.46 -6.24 13.10
CA ASP A 20 10.55 -7.26 12.58
C ASP A 20 10.31 -8.38 13.62
N LYS A 21 9.55 -9.41 13.22
CA LYS A 21 9.20 -10.55 14.08
C LYS A 21 10.40 -11.43 14.49
N HIS A 22 11.58 -11.20 13.90
CA HIS A 22 12.82 -11.91 14.17
C HIS A 22 13.86 -11.00 14.85
N ASP A 23 13.42 -9.87 15.41
CA ASP A 23 14.28 -8.85 16.03
C ASP A 23 15.26 -8.18 15.05
N ALA A 24 15.13 -8.40 13.74
CA ALA A 24 16.00 -7.75 12.76
C ALA A 24 15.56 -6.29 12.54
N PRO A 25 16.50 -5.36 12.27
CA PRO A 25 16.16 -3.98 11.99
C PRO A 25 15.32 -3.87 10.72
N THR A 26 14.15 -3.25 10.84
CA THR A 26 13.37 -2.84 9.68
C THR A 26 14.01 -1.63 9.02
N ARG A 27 13.52 -1.22 7.84
CA ARG A 27 13.91 0.03 7.18
C ARG A 27 15.37 0.09 6.69
N THR A 28 16.09 -1.04 6.71
CA THR A 28 17.33 -1.18 5.97
C THR A 28 17.02 -1.33 4.47
N GLU A 29 17.99 -0.97 3.63
CA GLU A 29 17.87 -1.17 2.17
C GLU A 29 17.62 -2.63 1.83
N ARG A 30 18.36 -3.55 2.46
CA ARG A 30 18.20 -5.01 2.28
C ARG A 30 16.78 -5.49 2.62
N TRP A 31 16.24 -5.04 3.75
CA TRP A 31 14.88 -5.40 4.16
C TRP A 31 13.85 -4.88 3.14
N LEU A 32 13.98 -3.62 2.70
CA LEU A 32 13.06 -3.03 1.74
C LEU A 32 13.15 -3.74 0.38
N ALA A 33 14.36 -3.97 -0.12
CA ALA A 33 14.62 -4.67 -1.37
C ALA A 33 13.95 -6.06 -1.39
N HIS A 34 14.15 -6.85 -0.34
CA HIS A 34 13.56 -8.17 -0.21
C HIS A 34 12.02 -8.12 -0.18
N ARG A 35 11.43 -7.15 0.54
CA ARG A 35 9.96 -7.00 0.55
C ARG A 35 9.41 -6.67 -0.82
N PHE A 36 10.09 -5.82 -1.58
CA PHE A 36 9.70 -5.50 -2.96
C PHE A 36 9.82 -6.73 -3.87
N GLU A 37 10.91 -7.51 -3.76
CA GLU A 37 11.09 -8.75 -4.51
C GLU A 37 9.93 -9.73 -4.26
N VAL A 38 9.59 -10.00 -2.99
CA VAL A 38 8.49 -10.91 -2.64
C VAL A 38 7.15 -10.39 -3.13
N PHE A 39 6.91 -9.09 -2.99
CA PHE A 39 5.64 -8.47 -3.40
C PHE A 39 5.42 -8.53 -4.89
N GLU A 40 6.42 -8.17 -5.69
CA GLU A 40 6.33 -8.18 -7.14
C GLU A 40 6.32 -9.61 -7.70
N ARG A 41 7.07 -10.53 -7.10
CA ARG A 41 7.12 -11.93 -7.56
C ARG A 41 5.84 -12.69 -7.25
N TYR A 42 5.20 -12.42 -6.11
CA TYR A 42 4.09 -13.25 -5.62
C TYR A 42 2.80 -12.48 -5.34
N CYS A 43 2.85 -11.41 -4.57
CA CYS A 43 1.64 -10.74 -4.08
C CYS A 43 0.88 -10.00 -5.19
N LEU A 44 1.56 -9.12 -5.92
CA LEU A 44 1.00 -8.34 -7.02
C LEU A 44 0.35 -9.23 -8.10
N PRO A 45 1.04 -10.23 -8.69
CA PRO A 45 0.42 -11.08 -9.70
C PRO A 45 -0.72 -11.93 -9.13
N SER A 46 -0.63 -12.38 -7.87
CA SER A 46 -1.70 -13.17 -7.23
C SER A 46 -3.00 -12.38 -7.03
N VAL A 47 -2.91 -11.12 -6.61
CA VAL A 47 -4.08 -10.25 -6.47
C VAL A 47 -4.61 -9.81 -7.85
N ALA A 48 -3.73 -9.58 -8.83
CA ALA A 48 -4.13 -9.27 -10.20
C ALA A 48 -4.90 -10.42 -10.87
N ALA A 49 -4.58 -11.67 -10.54
CA ALA A 49 -5.20 -12.87 -11.09
C ALA A 49 -6.51 -13.28 -10.41
N GLN A 50 -7.05 -12.50 -9.48
CA GLN A 50 -8.32 -12.81 -8.81
C GLN A 50 -9.47 -12.84 -9.83
N THR A 51 -10.30 -13.89 -9.77
CA THR A 51 -11.42 -14.08 -10.70
C THR A 51 -12.58 -13.12 -10.47
N ASN A 52 -12.72 -12.59 -9.26
CA ASN A 52 -13.66 -11.53 -8.93
C ASN A 52 -12.91 -10.19 -8.82
N PRO A 53 -13.07 -9.28 -9.80
CA PRO A 53 -12.38 -7.99 -9.80
C PRO A 53 -13.09 -6.92 -8.96
N ASN A 54 -14.22 -7.23 -8.33
CA ASN A 54 -15.06 -6.28 -7.58
C ASN A 54 -14.49 -5.99 -6.18
N PHE A 55 -13.32 -5.36 -6.17
CA PHE A 55 -12.66 -4.86 -4.97
C PHE A 55 -11.80 -3.65 -5.32
N ARG A 56 -11.42 -2.89 -4.30
CA ARG A 56 -10.34 -1.89 -4.38
C ARG A 56 -9.18 -2.35 -3.51
N TRP A 57 -7.95 -2.07 -3.94
CA TRP A 57 -6.76 -2.49 -3.22
C TRP A 57 -5.91 -1.30 -2.82
N LEU A 58 -5.88 -1.01 -1.52
CA LEU A 58 -5.04 0.03 -0.93
C LEU A 58 -3.74 -0.59 -0.44
N CYS A 59 -2.62 -0.23 -1.06
CA CYS A 59 -1.30 -0.61 -0.58
C CYS A 59 -0.64 0.60 0.07
N LEU A 60 -0.37 0.47 1.37
CA LEU A 60 0.07 1.55 2.24
C LEU A 60 1.61 1.53 2.35
N PHE A 61 2.23 2.61 1.88
CA PHE A 61 3.67 2.80 1.85
C PHE A 61 4.12 3.93 2.78
N ASP A 62 5.36 3.87 3.24
CA ASP A 62 5.99 4.98 3.93
C ASP A 62 6.28 6.13 2.95
N ALA A 63 5.97 7.37 3.32
CA ALA A 63 6.30 8.56 2.54
C ALA A 63 7.82 8.78 2.40
N ALA A 64 8.65 8.19 3.23
CA ALA A 64 10.10 8.17 3.08
C ALA A 64 10.60 7.08 2.09
N THR A 65 9.71 6.34 1.43
CA THR A 65 10.10 5.31 0.43
C THR A 65 10.98 5.93 -0.67
N PRO A 66 12.19 5.40 -0.93
CA PRO A 66 13.12 5.98 -1.90
C PRO A 66 12.54 6.06 -3.33
N ALA A 67 13.00 7.05 -4.10
CA ALA A 67 12.51 7.33 -5.46
C ALA A 67 12.57 6.12 -6.42
N ALA A 68 13.62 5.29 -6.31
CA ALA A 68 13.75 4.09 -7.12
C ALA A 68 12.57 3.11 -6.93
N TYR A 69 12.09 2.98 -5.69
CA TYR A 69 10.92 2.15 -5.37
C TYR A 69 9.61 2.83 -5.72
N ARG A 70 9.52 4.16 -5.59
CA ARG A 70 8.32 4.92 -6.03
C ARG A 70 8.05 4.76 -7.52
N ARG A 71 9.10 4.74 -8.35
CA ARG A 71 8.96 4.47 -9.80
C ARG A 71 8.35 3.08 -10.06
N ARG A 72 8.79 2.06 -9.32
CA ARG A 72 8.24 0.70 -9.40
C ARG A 72 6.77 0.68 -9.00
N ILE A 73 6.44 1.30 -7.86
CA ILE A 73 5.06 1.43 -7.35
C ILE A 73 4.13 2.08 -8.38
N GLY A 74 4.59 3.12 -9.07
CA GLY A 74 3.81 3.81 -10.10
C GLY A 74 3.38 2.91 -11.26
N GLY A 75 4.12 1.82 -11.53
CA GLY A 75 3.77 0.83 -12.54
C GLY A 75 2.77 -0.23 -12.09
N TYR A 76 2.47 -0.37 -10.80
CA TYR A 76 1.65 -1.50 -10.34
C TYR A 76 0.18 -1.40 -10.75
N GLN A 77 -0.34 -0.18 -10.94
CA GLN A 77 -1.71 0.01 -11.39
C GLN A 77 -1.94 -0.50 -12.83
N SER A 78 -0.90 -0.55 -13.68
CA SER A 78 -1.02 -1.18 -15.00
C SER A 78 -1.06 -2.70 -14.93
N VAL A 79 -0.59 -3.30 -13.83
CA VAL A 79 -0.66 -4.75 -13.58
C VAL A 79 -1.98 -5.14 -12.91
N CYS A 80 -2.45 -4.33 -11.95
CA CYS A 80 -3.70 -4.53 -11.23
C CYS A 80 -4.49 -3.21 -11.19
N PRO A 81 -5.52 -3.02 -12.03
CA PRO A 81 -6.29 -1.77 -12.09
C PRO A 81 -6.95 -1.36 -10.76
N GLN A 82 -7.22 -2.32 -9.87
CA GLN A 82 -7.77 -2.12 -8.53
C GLN A 82 -6.75 -1.53 -7.55
N PHE A 83 -5.45 -1.59 -7.88
CA PHE A 83 -4.37 -1.12 -7.02
C PHE A 83 -4.36 0.40 -6.91
N ARG A 84 -4.17 0.88 -5.68
CA ARG A 84 -3.91 2.27 -5.34
C ARG A 84 -2.78 2.33 -4.32
N ALA A 85 -1.73 3.09 -4.64
CA ALA A 85 -0.68 3.40 -3.70
C ALA A 85 -1.10 4.54 -2.78
N VAL A 86 -0.95 4.34 -1.47
CA VAL A 86 -1.20 5.37 -0.46
C VAL A 86 0.08 5.57 0.33
N PHE A 87 0.57 6.80 0.41
CA PHE A 87 1.79 7.12 1.14
C PHE A 87 1.45 7.83 2.44
N TYR A 88 1.92 7.28 3.56
CA TYR A 88 1.76 7.89 4.88
C TYR A 88 3.09 8.39 5.42
N SER A 89 3.08 9.62 5.93
CA SER A 89 4.13 10.11 6.81
C SER A 89 4.20 9.28 8.10
N ALA A 90 5.31 9.40 8.84
CA ALA A 90 5.45 8.76 10.15
C ALA A 90 4.31 9.13 11.12
N GLY A 91 3.84 10.38 11.09
CA GLY A 91 2.72 10.83 11.92
C GLY A 91 1.39 10.19 11.56
N GLN A 92 1.10 10.01 10.27
CA GLN A 92 -0.09 9.30 9.80
C GLN A 92 0.00 7.79 10.12
N ALA A 93 1.18 7.19 9.96
CA ALA A 93 1.41 5.80 10.34
C ALA A 93 1.21 5.59 11.86
N GLY A 94 1.65 6.54 12.70
CA GLY A 94 1.44 6.49 14.15
C GLY A 94 -0.04 6.58 14.57
N ARG A 95 -0.91 7.12 13.71
CA ARG A 95 -2.38 7.18 13.88
C ARG A 95 -3.07 6.46 12.72
N LEU A 96 -2.67 5.20 12.51
CA LEU A 96 -3.04 4.43 11.33
C LEU A 96 -4.56 4.29 11.20
N THR A 97 -5.27 4.04 12.29
CA THR A 97 -6.72 3.83 12.27
C THR A 97 -7.46 5.05 11.75
N GLU A 98 -7.13 6.24 12.25
CA GLU A 98 -7.74 7.51 11.86
C GLU A 98 -7.37 7.87 10.42
N SER A 99 -6.09 7.72 10.06
CA SER A 99 -5.58 8.02 8.72
C SER A 99 -6.21 7.10 7.67
N LEU A 100 -6.35 5.81 8.00
CA LEU A 100 -6.99 4.82 7.14
C LEU A 100 -8.49 5.07 7.00
N ARG A 101 -9.19 5.41 8.09
CA ARG A 101 -10.61 5.81 8.02
C ARG A 101 -10.81 6.99 7.09
N THR A 102 -9.97 8.00 7.19
CA THR A 102 -10.02 9.19 6.33
C THR A 102 -9.81 8.80 4.87
N THR A 103 -8.75 8.05 4.58
CA THR A 103 -8.45 7.58 3.21
C THR A 103 -9.57 6.73 2.61
N ILE A 104 -10.17 5.83 3.41
CA ILE A 104 -11.31 5.01 2.95
C ILE A 104 -12.53 5.89 2.70
N SER A 105 -12.84 6.85 3.57
CA SER A 105 -13.96 7.78 3.36
C SER A 105 -13.79 8.61 2.09
N ASP A 106 -12.59 9.12 1.81
CA ASP A 106 -12.31 9.90 0.60
C ASP A 106 -12.43 9.04 -0.67
N LEU A 107 -11.90 7.81 -0.61
CA LEU A 107 -12.02 6.82 -1.68
C LEU A 107 -13.49 6.47 -1.96
N LEU A 108 -14.31 6.30 -0.93
CA LEU A 108 -15.74 6.01 -1.06
C LEU A 108 -16.54 7.21 -1.57
N ALA A 109 -16.11 8.43 -1.25
CA ALA A 109 -16.72 9.66 -1.72
C ALA A 109 -16.36 10.03 -3.17
N GLY A 110 -15.57 9.20 -3.87
CA GLY A 110 -15.11 9.48 -5.24
C GLY A 110 -14.08 10.60 -5.33
N ARG A 111 -13.50 11.02 -4.20
CA ARG A 111 -12.43 12.01 -4.13
C ARG A 111 -11.10 11.27 -4.26
N GLU A 112 -10.84 10.68 -5.43
CA GLU A 112 -9.51 10.16 -5.75
C GLU A 112 -8.55 11.34 -5.84
N GLY A 113 -7.99 11.75 -4.70
CA GLY A 113 -6.84 12.63 -4.68
C GLY A 113 -5.73 11.92 -5.43
N HIS A 114 -5.37 12.44 -6.60
CA HIS A 114 -4.12 12.14 -7.25
C HIS A 114 -3.00 12.55 -6.28
N VAL A 115 -2.58 11.63 -5.41
CA VAL A 115 -1.38 11.79 -4.60
C VAL A 115 -0.22 11.54 -5.55
N THR A 116 0.09 12.55 -6.34
CA THR A 116 1.35 12.63 -7.08
C THR A 116 2.47 12.48 -6.06
N PRO A 117 3.43 11.56 -6.26
CA PRO A 117 4.66 11.65 -5.52
C PRO A 117 5.34 12.99 -5.87
N PRO A 118 5.99 13.66 -4.91
CA PRO A 118 6.80 14.84 -5.19
C PRO A 118 7.94 14.52 -6.18
#